data_AF-A0AAN9VZ04-F1
#
_entry.id   AF-A0AAN9VZ04-F1
#
_cell.length_a   1.000
_cell.length_b   1.000
_cell.length_c   1.000
_cell.angle_alpha   90.00
_cell.angle_beta   90.00
_cell.angle_gamma   90.00
#
_symmetry.space_group_name_H-M   'P 1'
#
loop_
_entity.id
_entity.type
_entity.pdbx_description
1 polymer ?
#
loop_
_entity_poly.entity_id
_entity_poly.type
_entity_poly.pdbx_seq_one_letter_code
_entity_poly.pdbx_strand_id
1 'polypeptide(L)'
;MSWLFVVSLCYMYNCWVIPLRCAFPYQTPNNTATWLALDYTADAVYILDVLLFKPRLVYLFEGFWVQDLAMTRKRYLAKWQFKMDVLSLLPLDIFYLRFGTGQLLLRLPRLLKIQTFWEFFEQLDSILSSPYIVRIARTLTYMLYLIHLNACAYYAVSTWEAKTWYSEPNGWMFDGNGNAYIRCFYFATKTATSIGKNPKPTNNIEFLFMTWSWLMGVFVFALLIGQMRDIIVTATRPQTEYRRLLDDTLKYMRRFNLPQKLQERVKMWFVFTWEQQHTLDESRILNSLPPKLKTDVAINVHIQTLCKVQLFHDCDEALLRDLVLKLRPIIYLPGDCICRKGEVGKEMYIVKVGQVQVMGGKEDTEVLATLSEGSVFGEISLLALSGGNRRTATVRSRGFSNLFVLSKNDLNEAIVHYPEAQEILKKKANKIMRENAAREKLSKEQDMAASIIINNKGVAPETPRLVHTVIQVMGHLDFSARTLAQSNNVSSAETHINSNQTQKEENEDPDEKKFECRVTVHREMSQ
;
A
#
# COMPACT_ATOMS: atom_id res chain seq x y z
N MET A 1 -9.97 25.03 0.58
CA MET A 1 -9.86 24.09 1.71
C MET A 1 -10.01 24.72 3.07
N SER A 2 -9.05 25.50 3.57
CA SER A 2 -9.07 25.97 4.97
C SER A 2 -10.34 26.75 5.32
N TRP A 3 -10.79 27.65 4.43
CA TRP A 3 -12.07 28.34 4.60
C TRP A 3 -13.26 27.37 4.66
N LEU A 4 -13.33 26.43 3.71
CA LEU A 4 -14.41 25.44 3.64
C LEU A 4 -14.47 24.55 4.89
N PHE A 5 -13.31 24.23 5.49
CA PHE A 5 -13.24 23.54 6.79
C PHE A 5 -13.89 24.37 7.90
N VAL A 6 -13.60 25.68 7.98
CA VAL A 6 -14.21 26.58 8.97
C VAL A 6 -15.73 26.64 8.79
N VAL A 7 -16.23 26.80 7.56
CA VAL A 7 -17.68 26.82 7.30
C VAL A 7 -18.32 25.47 7.63
N SER A 8 -17.66 24.35 7.30
CA SER A 8 -18.13 23.00 7.66
C SER A 8 -18.13 22.77 9.18
N LEU A 9 -17.19 23.36 9.91
CA LEU A 9 -17.15 23.30 11.38
C LEU A 9 -18.32 24.10 11.98
N CYS A 10 -18.62 25.29 11.46
CA CYS A 10 -19.80 26.07 11.85
C CYS A 10 -21.11 25.32 11.52
N TYR A 11 -21.15 24.59 10.41
CA TYR A 11 -22.28 23.72 10.09
C TYR A 11 -22.41 22.58 11.10
N MET A 12 -21.31 21.90 11.42
CA MET A 12 -21.31 20.83 12.44
C MET A 12 -21.74 21.35 13.82
N TYR A 13 -21.28 22.55 14.19
CA TYR A 13 -21.72 23.25 15.41
C TYR A 13 -23.23 23.42 15.43
N ASN A 14 -23.84 23.98 14.37
CA ASN A 14 -25.28 24.16 14.31
C ASN A 14 -26.04 22.83 14.33
N CYS A 15 -25.56 21.81 13.61
CA CYS A 15 -26.12 20.46 13.64
C CYS A 15 -26.15 19.89 15.05
N TRP A 16 -25.09 20.05 15.83
CA TRP A 16 -25.02 19.46 17.17
C TRP A 16 -25.72 20.30 18.24
N VAL A 17 -25.59 21.63 18.17
CA VAL A 17 -26.03 22.52 19.25
C VAL A 17 -27.51 22.82 19.19
N ILE A 18 -28.12 22.89 17.99
CA ILE A 18 -29.55 23.18 17.86
C ILE A 18 -30.40 22.07 18.51
N PRO A 19 -30.27 20.78 18.16
CA PRO A 19 -31.04 19.71 18.81
C PRO A 19 -30.71 19.57 20.29
N LEU A 20 -29.43 19.73 20.66
CA LEU A 20 -28.97 19.68 22.05
C LEU A 20 -29.70 20.70 22.92
N ARG A 21 -29.70 21.97 22.53
CA ARG A 21 -30.32 23.04 23.32
C ARG A 21 -31.86 23.07 23.20
N CYS A 22 -32.43 22.47 22.15
CA CYS A 22 -33.87 22.23 22.07
C CYS A 22 -34.34 21.18 23.09
N ALA A 23 -33.56 20.12 23.30
CA ALA A 23 -33.93 19.04 24.21
C ALA A 23 -33.48 19.29 25.65
N PHE A 24 -32.21 19.65 25.86
CA PHE A 24 -31.60 19.74 27.18
C PHE A 24 -31.61 21.18 27.72
N PRO A 25 -31.90 21.39 29.02
CA PRO A 25 -31.93 22.71 29.64
C PRO A 25 -30.52 23.25 29.97
N TYR A 26 -29.58 23.16 29.02
CA TYR A 26 -28.21 23.65 29.20
C TYR A 26 -28.05 25.15 28.97
N GLN A 27 -29.05 25.79 28.37
CA GLN A 27 -29.08 27.25 28.28
C GLN A 27 -29.68 27.82 29.56
N THR A 28 -28.84 28.45 30.36
CA THR A 28 -29.18 29.15 31.59
C THR A 28 -29.02 30.66 31.39
N PRO A 29 -29.62 31.51 32.24
CA PRO A 29 -29.46 32.96 32.14
C PRO A 29 -27.98 33.41 32.12
N ASN A 30 -27.13 32.72 32.88
CA ASN A 30 -25.70 33.06 33.03
C ASN A 30 -24.87 32.75 31.79
N ASN A 31 -25.21 31.72 31.02
CA ASN A 31 -24.47 31.32 29.82
C ASN A 31 -25.17 31.69 28.50
N THR A 32 -26.33 32.35 28.56
CA THR A 32 -27.06 32.74 27.35
C THR A 32 -26.23 33.66 26.47
N ALA A 33 -25.46 34.58 27.05
CA ALA A 33 -24.59 35.48 26.29
C ALA A 33 -23.49 34.73 25.51
N THR A 34 -22.90 33.69 26.09
CA THR A 34 -21.85 32.91 25.42
C THR A 34 -22.42 32.06 24.29
N TRP A 35 -23.60 31.47 24.48
CA TRP A 35 -24.32 30.77 23.42
C TRP A 35 -24.65 31.67 22.24
N LEU A 36 -25.18 32.86 22.50
CA LEU A 36 -25.49 33.82 21.44
C LEU A 36 -24.23 34.30 20.72
N ALA A 37 -23.11 34.50 21.42
CA ALA A 37 -21.85 34.84 20.78
C ALA A 37 -21.38 33.72 19.81
N LEU A 38 -21.45 32.45 20.23
CA LEU A 38 -21.11 31.32 19.36
C LEU A 38 -22.08 31.16 18.18
N ASP A 39 -23.38 31.37 18.40
CA ASP A 39 -24.40 31.33 17.36
C ASP A 39 -24.16 32.42 16.29
N TYR A 40 -23.91 33.65 16.72
CA TYR A 40 -23.69 34.77 15.79
C TYR A 40 -22.32 34.76 15.13
N THR A 41 -21.30 34.17 15.76
CA THR A 41 -20.01 33.92 15.08
C THR A 41 -20.17 32.89 13.96
N ALA A 42 -20.95 31.83 14.16
CA ALA A 42 -21.29 30.87 13.10
C ALA A 42 -22.09 31.52 11.97
N ASP A 43 -23.07 32.38 12.31
CA ASP A 43 -23.85 33.14 11.31
C ASP A 43 -22.95 34.13 10.53
N ALA A 44 -22.02 34.81 11.19
CA ALA A 44 -21.06 35.70 10.54
C ALA A 44 -20.18 34.96 9.53
N VAL A 45 -19.70 33.75 9.87
CA VAL A 45 -18.97 32.88 8.93
C VAL A 45 -19.85 32.51 7.73
N TYR A 46 -21.12 32.19 7.94
CA TYR A 46 -22.03 31.89 6.83
C TYR A 46 -22.26 33.08 5.91
N ILE A 47 -22.43 34.28 6.48
CA ILE A 47 -22.57 35.54 5.72
C ILE A 47 -21.30 35.80 4.90
N LEU A 48 -20.12 35.70 5.52
CA LEU A 48 -18.84 35.87 4.83
C LEU A 48 -18.70 34.86 3.68
N ASP A 49 -19.11 33.62 3.89
CA ASP A 49 -19.04 32.57 2.87
C ASP A 49 -19.92 32.90 1.65
N VAL A 50 -21.16 33.30 1.87
CA VAL A 50 -22.13 33.61 0.81
C VAL A 50 -21.80 34.92 0.09
N LEU A 51 -21.28 35.92 0.79
CA LEU A 51 -20.97 37.24 0.20
C LEU A 51 -19.59 37.29 -0.45
N LEU A 52 -18.57 36.67 0.15
CA LEU A 52 -17.18 36.83 -0.29
C LEU A 52 -16.62 35.62 -1.02
N PHE A 53 -16.92 34.39 -0.58
CA PHE A 53 -16.23 33.20 -1.09
C PHE A 53 -17.00 32.52 -2.23
N LYS A 54 -18.27 32.16 -2.01
CA LYS A 54 -19.10 31.45 -3.00
C LYS A 54 -19.22 32.18 -4.35
N PRO A 55 -19.40 33.52 -4.42
CA PRO A 55 -19.48 34.24 -5.68
C PRO A 55 -18.15 34.30 -6.45
N ARG A 56 -17.01 34.00 -5.80
CA ARG A 56 -15.67 34.03 -6.40
C ARG A 56 -15.18 32.65 -6.85
N LEU A 57 -16.00 31.61 -6.71
CA LEU A 57 -15.62 30.27 -7.13
C LEU A 57 -15.50 30.20 -8.65
N VAL A 58 -14.28 29.93 -9.10
CA VAL A 58 -13.92 29.71 -10.49
C VAL A 58 -14.59 28.44 -11.00
N TYR A 59 -15.04 28.46 -12.24
CA TYR A 59 -15.66 27.31 -12.89
C TYR A 59 -15.08 27.10 -14.28
N LEU A 60 -15.21 25.87 -14.78
CA LEU A 60 -14.85 25.54 -16.15
C LEU A 60 -16.03 25.83 -17.09
N PHE A 61 -15.76 26.55 -18.18
CA PHE A 61 -16.70 26.80 -19.26
C PHE A 61 -15.95 26.81 -20.59
N GLU A 62 -16.42 26.00 -21.55
CA GLU A 62 -15.76 25.81 -22.85
C GLU A 62 -14.26 25.46 -22.75
N GLY A 63 -13.86 24.75 -21.67
CA GLY A 63 -12.47 24.38 -21.44
C GLY A 63 -11.59 25.45 -20.79
N PHE A 64 -12.12 26.66 -20.54
CA PHE A 64 -11.41 27.74 -19.87
C PHE A 64 -11.89 27.94 -18.44
N TRP A 65 -10.94 28.25 -17.56
CA TRP A 65 -11.25 28.65 -16.18
C TRP A 65 -11.74 30.10 -16.18
N VAL A 66 -13.04 30.31 -15.96
CA VAL A 66 -13.65 31.64 -15.92
C VAL A 66 -13.39 32.27 -14.55
N GLN A 67 -12.54 33.29 -14.52
CA GLN A 67 -12.17 34.04 -13.31
C GLN A 67 -12.90 35.38 -13.17
N ASP A 68 -13.69 35.79 -14.17
CA ASP A 68 -14.46 37.03 -14.12
C ASP A 68 -15.54 36.98 -13.01
N LEU A 69 -15.39 37.88 -12.04
CA LEU A 69 -16.26 38.01 -10.86
C LEU A 69 -17.73 38.23 -11.23
N ALA A 70 -18.02 38.94 -12.32
CA ALA A 70 -19.39 39.19 -12.75
C ALA A 70 -20.05 37.88 -13.23
N MET A 71 -19.31 37.08 -13.98
CA MET A 71 -19.79 35.80 -14.51
C MET A 71 -19.90 34.73 -13.41
N THR A 72 -18.93 34.62 -12.51
CA THR A 72 -18.98 33.68 -11.38
C THR A 72 -20.14 33.99 -10.44
N ARG A 73 -20.38 35.26 -10.14
CA ARG A 73 -21.54 35.69 -9.32
C ARG A 73 -22.87 35.37 -10.00
N LYS A 74 -23.02 35.72 -11.29
CA LYS A 74 -24.26 35.41 -12.05
C LYS A 74 -24.55 33.91 -12.05
N ARG A 75 -23.52 33.08 -12.22
CA ARG A 75 -23.64 31.62 -12.17
C ARG A 75 -24.05 31.13 -10.78
N TYR A 76 -23.42 31.64 -9.72
CA TYR A 76 -23.78 31.26 -8.34
C TYR A 76 -25.22 31.62 -8.01
N LEU A 77 -25.68 32.83 -8.35
CA LEU A 77 -27.06 33.28 -8.12
C LEU A 77 -28.11 32.43 -8.86
N ALA A 78 -27.75 31.85 -10.00
CA ALA A 78 -28.62 30.94 -10.75
C ALA A 78 -28.72 29.54 -10.14
N LYS A 79 -27.75 29.11 -9.32
CA LYS A 79 -27.75 27.77 -8.71
C LYS A 79 -28.82 27.67 -7.63
N TRP A 80 -29.43 26.48 -7.51
CA TRP A 80 -30.33 26.15 -6.39
C TRP A 80 -29.64 26.31 -5.03
N GLN A 81 -28.34 26.06 -4.97
CA GLN A 81 -27.50 26.27 -3.79
C GLN A 81 -27.64 27.65 -3.17
N PHE A 82 -27.64 28.71 -3.99
CA PHE A 82 -27.78 30.08 -3.48
C PHE A 82 -29.11 30.28 -2.74
N LYS A 83 -30.20 29.67 -3.22
CA LYS A 83 -31.50 29.75 -2.54
C LYS A 83 -31.46 29.10 -1.16
N MET A 84 -30.81 27.94 -1.03
CA MET A 84 -30.63 27.26 0.25
C MET A 84 -29.72 28.06 1.19
N ASP A 85 -28.65 28.66 0.65
CA ASP A 85 -27.72 29.50 1.41
C ASP A 85 -28.43 30.75 1.96
N VAL A 86 -29.24 31.44 1.15
CA VAL A 86 -30.05 32.59 1.60
C VAL A 86 -31.10 32.17 2.63
N LEU A 87 -31.79 31.04 2.40
CA LEU A 87 -32.79 30.53 3.33
C LEU A 87 -32.16 30.16 4.68
N SER A 88 -30.92 29.68 4.68
CA SER A 88 -30.17 29.36 5.91
C SER A 88 -29.78 30.58 6.76
N LEU A 89 -29.77 31.77 6.14
CA LEU A 89 -29.38 33.04 6.73
C LEU A 89 -30.58 33.92 7.11
N LEU A 90 -31.82 33.41 7.06
CA LEU A 90 -32.98 34.17 7.48
C LEU A 90 -32.83 34.65 8.93
N PRO A 91 -32.99 35.95 9.22
CA PRO A 91 -32.78 36.52 10.55
C PRO A 91 -34.01 36.30 11.45
N LEU A 92 -34.45 35.04 11.59
CA LEU A 92 -35.59 34.67 12.44
C LEU A 92 -35.31 34.92 13.93
N ASP A 93 -34.05 35.12 14.30
CA ASP A 93 -33.60 35.40 15.67
C ASP A 93 -34.08 36.78 16.18
N ILE A 94 -34.51 37.69 15.30
CA ILE A 94 -35.15 38.95 15.69
C ILE A 94 -36.38 38.69 16.57
N PHE A 95 -37.06 37.56 16.36
CA PHE A 95 -38.20 37.15 17.17
C PHE A 95 -37.83 36.75 18.62
N TYR A 96 -36.55 36.59 18.96
CA TYR A 96 -36.12 36.42 20.35
C TYR A 96 -36.48 37.61 21.24
N LEU A 97 -36.59 38.82 20.67
CA LEU A 97 -37.04 40.00 21.42
C LEU A 97 -38.49 39.86 21.90
N ARG A 98 -39.32 39.08 21.18
CA ARG A 98 -40.75 38.91 21.48
C ARG A 98 -41.09 37.63 22.24
N PHE A 99 -40.40 36.53 21.91
CA PHE A 99 -40.67 35.19 22.45
C PHE A 99 -39.60 34.68 23.42
N GLY A 100 -38.54 35.45 23.64
CA GLY A 100 -37.39 35.09 24.46
C GLY A 100 -36.36 34.22 23.72
N THR A 101 -35.16 34.13 24.29
CA THR A 101 -34.00 33.39 23.74
C THR A 101 -34.13 31.87 23.85
N GLY A 102 -35.27 31.37 24.32
CA GLY A 102 -35.54 29.93 24.50
C GLY A 102 -36.20 29.26 23.28
N GLN A 103 -36.66 30.01 22.28
CA GLN A 103 -37.33 29.47 21.09
C GLN A 103 -36.33 29.10 19.99
N LEU A 104 -35.49 28.09 20.24
CA LEU A 104 -34.40 27.71 19.33
C LEU A 104 -34.83 27.12 17.98
N LEU A 105 -36.10 26.75 17.83
CA LEU A 105 -36.65 26.29 16.55
C LEU A 105 -36.46 27.33 15.43
N LEU A 106 -36.37 28.62 15.80
CA LEU A 106 -36.09 29.72 14.87
C LEU A 106 -34.71 29.60 14.19
N ARG A 107 -33.76 28.83 14.76
CA ARG A 107 -32.44 28.57 14.18
C ARG A 107 -32.38 27.34 13.28
N LEU A 108 -33.44 26.53 13.16
CA LEU A 108 -33.47 25.37 12.26
C LEU A 108 -33.09 25.66 10.80
N PRO A 109 -33.39 26.84 10.19
CA PRO A 109 -32.95 27.13 8.83
C PRO A 109 -31.43 27.02 8.63
N ARG A 110 -30.60 27.20 9.67
CA ARG A 110 -29.14 27.11 9.56
C ARG A 110 -28.65 25.72 9.13
N LEU A 111 -29.48 24.69 9.31
CA LEU A 111 -29.22 23.32 8.85
C LEU A 111 -29.38 23.14 7.32
N LEU A 112 -30.00 24.09 6.63
CA LEU A 112 -30.15 24.06 5.17
C LEU A 112 -28.83 24.23 4.42
N LYS A 113 -27.77 24.66 5.12
CA LYS A 113 -26.41 24.80 4.58
C LYS A 113 -25.65 23.47 4.44
N ILE A 114 -26.36 22.34 4.46
CA ILE A 114 -25.83 20.97 4.32
C ILE A 114 -24.96 20.76 3.08
N GLN A 115 -25.17 21.52 2.01
CA GLN A 115 -24.34 21.44 0.79
C GLN A 115 -22.85 21.70 1.07
N THR A 116 -22.54 22.58 2.02
CA THR A 116 -21.15 22.87 2.42
C THR A 116 -20.47 21.63 3.01
N PHE A 117 -21.22 20.81 3.75
CA PHE A 117 -20.70 19.58 4.31
C PHE A 117 -20.29 18.60 3.20
N TRP A 118 -21.13 18.44 2.17
CA TRP A 118 -20.83 17.57 1.03
C TRP A 118 -19.62 18.07 0.25
N GLU A 119 -19.58 19.36 -0.08
CA GLU A 119 -18.44 19.98 -0.76
C GLU A 119 -17.13 19.81 0.00
N PHE A 120 -17.16 19.94 1.33
CA PHE A 120 -15.97 19.75 2.14
C PHE A 120 -15.41 18.33 2.02
N PHE A 121 -16.26 17.32 2.16
CA PHE A 121 -15.85 15.93 2.05
C PHE A 121 -15.45 15.54 0.63
N GLU A 122 -16.09 16.09 -0.41
CA GLU A 122 -15.68 15.89 -1.81
C GLU A 122 -14.28 16.47 -2.08
N GLN A 123 -14.01 17.68 -1.60
CA GLN A 123 -12.69 18.27 -1.76
C GLN A 123 -11.63 17.56 -0.91
N LEU A 124 -11.97 17.09 0.29
CA LEU A 124 -11.07 16.25 1.08
C LEU A 124 -10.72 14.94 0.34
N ASP A 125 -11.70 14.29 -0.30
CA ASP A 125 -11.48 13.06 -1.07
C ASP A 125 -10.51 13.29 -2.24
N SER A 126 -10.54 14.49 -2.84
CA SER A 126 -9.62 14.85 -3.93
C SER A 126 -8.18 15.16 -3.49
N ILE A 127 -7.96 15.48 -2.21
CA ILE A 127 -6.66 15.95 -1.69
C ILE A 127 -5.95 14.85 -0.90
N LEU A 128 -6.69 14.04 -0.14
CA LEU A 128 -6.09 12.97 0.64
C LEU A 128 -5.66 11.82 -0.28
N SER A 129 -4.43 11.34 -0.09
CA SER A 129 -3.89 10.19 -0.83
C SER A 129 -4.68 8.89 -0.60
N SER A 130 -5.41 8.80 0.53
CA SER A 130 -6.23 7.64 0.90
C SER A 130 -7.71 8.02 0.94
N PRO A 131 -8.48 7.76 -0.14
CA PRO A 131 -9.92 8.05 -0.18
C PRO A 131 -10.73 7.23 0.83
N TYR A 132 -10.18 6.12 1.31
CA TYR A 132 -10.83 5.23 2.29
C TYR A 132 -11.05 5.92 3.64
N ILE A 133 -10.07 6.70 4.10
CA ILE A 133 -10.15 7.41 5.39
C ILE A 133 -11.27 8.45 5.34
N VAL A 134 -11.38 9.19 4.24
CA VAL A 134 -12.42 10.21 4.03
C VAL A 134 -13.81 9.59 4.06
N ARG A 135 -14.00 8.44 3.40
CA ARG A 135 -15.27 7.70 3.41
C ARG A 135 -15.65 7.23 4.81
N ILE A 136 -14.72 6.65 5.57
CA ILE A 136 -14.96 6.20 6.96
C ILE A 136 -15.34 7.40 7.84
N ALA A 137 -14.58 8.49 7.78
CA ALA A 137 -14.82 9.69 8.58
C ALA A 137 -16.20 10.29 8.30
N ARG A 138 -16.59 10.36 7.02
CA ARG A 138 -17.91 10.85 6.59
C ARG A 138 -19.04 9.99 7.16
N THR A 139 -18.96 8.67 7.00
CA THR A 139 -19.96 7.72 7.52
C THR A 139 -20.07 7.77 9.03
N LEU A 140 -18.93 7.82 9.73
CA LEU A 140 -18.88 7.92 11.19
C LEU A 140 -19.58 9.20 11.67
N THR A 141 -19.38 10.32 10.97
CA THR A 141 -20.02 11.59 11.30
C THR A 141 -21.54 11.50 11.21
N TYR A 142 -22.09 10.87 10.18
CA TYR A 142 -23.54 10.65 10.06
C TYR A 142 -24.10 9.76 11.16
N MET A 143 -23.41 8.67 11.48
CA MET A 143 -23.81 7.76 12.54
C MET A 143 -23.84 8.50 13.90
N LEU A 144 -22.77 9.22 14.24
CA LEU A 144 -22.70 9.99 15.48
C LEU A 144 -23.81 11.05 15.57
N TYR A 145 -24.14 11.70 14.45
CA TYR A 145 -25.22 12.67 14.40
C TYR A 145 -26.61 12.02 14.60
N LEU A 146 -26.88 10.86 14.01
CA LEU A 146 -28.14 10.15 14.22
C LEU A 146 -28.27 9.64 15.67
N ILE A 147 -27.18 9.16 16.27
CA ILE A 147 -27.15 8.79 17.69
C ILE A 147 -27.42 10.02 18.57
N HIS A 148 -26.84 11.17 18.22
CA HIS A 148 -27.08 12.45 18.90
C HIS A 148 -28.55 12.88 18.83
N LEU A 149 -29.17 12.82 17.64
CA LEU A 149 -30.60 13.14 17.47
C LEU A 149 -31.49 12.19 18.29
N ASN A 150 -31.17 10.90 18.28
CA ASN A 150 -31.90 9.90 19.07
C ASN A 150 -31.75 10.15 20.59
N ALA A 151 -30.57 10.56 21.05
CA ALA A 151 -30.34 10.95 22.44
C ALA A 151 -31.14 12.18 22.85
N CYS A 152 -31.21 13.20 21.98
CA CYS A 152 -32.02 14.39 22.20
C CYS A 152 -33.52 14.05 22.23
N ALA A 153 -33.98 13.20 21.29
CA ALA A 153 -35.36 12.75 21.25
C ALA A 153 -35.74 11.94 22.49
N TYR A 154 -34.87 11.04 22.97
CA TYR A 154 -35.09 10.28 24.20
C TYR A 154 -35.26 11.19 25.42
N TYR A 155 -34.37 12.17 25.61
CA TYR A 155 -34.50 13.13 26.70
C TYR A 155 -35.77 13.97 26.59
N ALA A 156 -36.12 14.42 25.38
CA ALA A 156 -37.34 15.20 25.14
C ALA A 156 -38.60 14.40 25.48
N VAL A 157 -38.69 13.13 25.07
CA VAL A 157 -39.83 12.25 25.40
C VAL A 157 -39.90 11.99 26.90
N SER A 158 -38.76 11.64 27.53
CA SER A 158 -38.72 11.36 28.97
C SER A 158 -39.14 12.56 29.81
N THR A 159 -38.69 13.76 29.47
CA THR A 159 -39.07 14.98 30.20
C THR A 159 -40.50 15.42 29.90
N TRP A 160 -41.00 15.21 28.68
CA TRP A 160 -42.39 15.48 28.33
C TRP A 160 -43.35 14.58 29.10
N GLU A 161 -43.03 13.30 29.24
CA GLU A 161 -43.84 12.33 29.97
C GLU A 161 -43.84 12.63 31.48
N ALA A 162 -42.67 12.90 32.06
CA ALA A 162 -42.55 13.31 33.47
C ALA A 162 -43.39 14.57 33.79
N LYS A 163 -43.43 15.55 32.87
CA LYS A 163 -44.23 16.78 33.03
C LYS A 163 -45.73 16.57 32.82
N THR A 164 -46.10 15.75 31.84
CA THR A 164 -47.50 15.59 31.42
C THR A 164 -48.28 14.70 32.37
N TRP A 165 -47.68 13.59 32.81
CA TRP A 165 -48.37 12.58 33.61
C TRP A 165 -48.02 12.64 35.11
N TYR A 166 -47.25 13.66 35.55
CA TYR A 166 -46.76 13.83 36.93
C TYR A 166 -46.28 12.51 37.56
N SER A 167 -45.64 11.68 36.75
CA SER A 167 -45.24 10.33 37.13
C SER A 167 -43.85 10.36 37.73
N GLU A 168 -43.65 9.59 38.80
CA GLU A 168 -42.30 9.29 39.25
C GLU A 168 -41.52 8.63 38.12
N PRO A 169 -40.19 8.86 38.02
CA PRO A 169 -39.36 8.22 37.02
C PRO A 169 -39.57 6.70 37.08
N ASN A 170 -40.25 6.15 36.09
CA ASN A 170 -40.21 4.71 35.90
C ASN A 170 -38.77 4.36 35.50
N GLY A 171 -38.37 3.09 35.64
CA GLY A 171 -36.98 2.70 35.35
C GLY A 171 -36.50 3.04 33.92
N TRP A 172 -37.41 3.42 33.01
CA TRP A 172 -37.12 3.84 31.64
C TRP A 172 -36.84 5.33 31.49
N MET A 173 -37.52 6.21 32.22
CA MET A 173 -37.28 7.64 32.16
C MET A 173 -35.86 8.01 32.65
N PHE A 174 -35.37 9.16 32.19
CA PHE A 174 -34.18 9.76 32.76
C PHE A 174 -34.44 10.16 34.22
N ASP A 175 -33.69 9.53 35.13
CA ASP A 175 -33.82 9.65 36.60
C ASP A 175 -33.38 11.00 37.19
N GLY A 176 -32.90 11.94 36.37
CA GLY A 176 -32.40 13.24 36.83
C GLY A 176 -30.98 13.22 37.39
N ASN A 177 -30.37 12.04 37.55
CA ASN A 177 -29.05 11.92 38.18
C ASN A 177 -27.92 12.01 37.16
N GLY A 178 -26.84 12.69 37.53
CA GLY A 178 -25.63 12.82 36.70
C GLY A 178 -25.84 13.69 35.45
N ASN A 179 -24.92 13.56 34.48
CA ASN A 179 -24.99 14.34 33.25
C ASN A 179 -26.04 13.76 32.28
N ALA A 180 -27.12 14.52 32.06
CA ALA A 180 -28.24 14.13 31.21
C ALA A 180 -27.82 13.72 29.79
N TYR A 181 -27.00 14.52 29.13
CA TYR A 181 -26.56 14.24 27.76
C TYR A 181 -25.75 12.96 27.67
N ILE A 182 -24.76 12.77 28.55
CA ILE A 182 -23.90 11.59 28.52
C ILE A 182 -24.71 10.30 28.71
N ARG A 183 -25.66 10.30 29.65
CA ARG A 183 -26.54 9.15 29.92
C ARG A 183 -27.52 8.88 28.76
N CYS A 184 -28.13 9.92 28.20
CA CYS A 184 -29.03 9.79 27.06
C CYS A 184 -28.27 9.35 25.79
N PHE A 185 -27.06 9.84 25.59
CA PHE A 185 -26.18 9.44 24.49
C PHE A 185 -25.74 7.97 24.65
N TYR A 186 -25.41 7.54 25.87
CA TYR A 186 -25.13 6.15 26.19
C TYR A 186 -26.35 5.24 25.91
N PHE A 187 -27.55 5.65 26.31
CA PHE A 187 -28.80 4.95 26.01
C PHE A 187 -29.04 4.83 24.49
N ALA A 188 -28.91 5.94 23.76
CA ALA A 188 -29.09 5.99 22.31
C ALA A 188 -28.04 5.14 21.58
N THR A 189 -26.79 5.16 22.04
CA THR A 189 -25.71 4.33 21.49
C THR A 189 -26.02 2.85 21.65
N LYS A 190 -26.43 2.41 22.85
CA LYS A 190 -26.82 0.99 23.10
C LYS A 190 -27.99 0.54 22.23
N THR A 191 -28.94 1.45 21.95
CA THR A 191 -30.06 1.17 21.04
C THR A 191 -29.57 1.07 19.60
N ALA A 192 -28.72 2.00 19.17
CA ALA A 192 -28.20 2.07 17.81
C ALA A 192 -27.29 0.89 17.45
N THR A 193 -26.48 0.39 18.39
CA THR A 193 -25.55 -0.73 18.18
C THR A 193 -26.16 -2.10 18.44
N SER A 194 -27.46 -2.18 18.77
CA SER A 194 -28.16 -3.43 19.11
C SER A 194 -27.53 -4.22 20.28
N ILE A 195 -26.70 -3.61 21.12
CA ILE A 195 -26.16 -4.25 22.34
C ILE A 195 -27.29 -4.58 23.32
N GLY A 196 -28.36 -3.76 23.32
CA GLY A 196 -29.52 -3.94 24.18
C GLY A 196 -29.23 -3.62 25.64
N LYS A 197 -30.05 -4.16 26.56
CA LYS A 197 -30.01 -3.88 28.02
C LYS A 197 -30.36 -2.42 28.39
N ASN A 198 -31.20 -1.78 27.58
CA ASN A 198 -31.88 -0.58 28.01
C ASN A 198 -33.05 -0.96 28.93
N PRO A 199 -33.45 -0.05 29.84
CA PRO A 199 -34.66 -0.23 30.62
C PRO A 199 -35.85 -0.63 29.75
N LYS A 200 -36.77 -1.40 30.33
CA LYS A 200 -37.97 -1.84 29.62
C LYS A 200 -38.98 -0.70 29.57
N PRO A 201 -39.55 -0.37 28.39
CA PRO A 201 -40.68 0.54 28.33
C PRO A 201 -41.87 -0.06 29.07
N THR A 202 -42.66 0.81 29.67
CA THR A 202 -43.86 0.53 30.47
C THR A 202 -45.11 1.07 29.80
N ASN A 203 -45.01 2.18 29.07
CA ASN A 203 -46.13 2.89 28.45
C ASN A 203 -46.13 2.77 26.91
N ASN A 204 -47.31 2.91 26.28
CA ASN A 204 -47.46 2.77 24.83
C ASN A 204 -46.57 3.74 24.03
N ILE A 205 -46.36 4.96 24.53
CA ILE A 205 -45.50 5.97 23.90
C ILE A 205 -44.04 5.55 23.98
N GLU A 206 -43.61 5.01 25.13
CA GLU A 206 -42.26 4.48 25.33
C GLU A 206 -42.02 3.28 24.41
N PHE A 207 -43.00 2.37 24.26
CA PHE A 207 -42.93 1.27 23.30
C PHE A 207 -42.79 1.79 21.87
N LEU A 208 -43.59 2.77 21.45
CA LEU A 208 -43.52 3.36 20.11
C LEU A 208 -42.15 4.02 19.84
N PHE A 209 -41.65 4.81 20.81
CA PHE A 209 -40.34 5.42 20.73
C PHE A 209 -39.23 4.37 20.64
N MET A 210 -39.27 3.34 21.50
CA MET A 210 -38.29 2.27 21.52
C MET A 210 -38.28 1.47 20.20
N THR A 211 -39.46 1.15 19.64
CA THR A 211 -39.57 0.49 18.34
C THR A 211 -38.97 1.35 17.23
N TRP A 212 -39.29 2.64 17.18
CA TRP A 212 -38.71 3.57 16.20
C TRP A 212 -37.19 3.70 16.34
N SER A 213 -36.72 3.92 17.57
CA SER A 213 -35.31 4.08 17.92
C SER A 213 -34.49 2.84 17.58
N TRP A 214 -35.05 1.65 17.85
CA TRP A 214 -34.45 0.38 17.51
C TRP A 214 -34.40 0.13 16.00
N LEU A 215 -35.50 0.37 15.28
CA LEU A 215 -35.52 0.27 13.81
C LEU A 215 -34.49 1.19 13.17
N MET A 216 -34.44 2.46 13.60
CA MET A 216 -33.44 3.41 13.13
C MET A 216 -32.02 2.94 13.43
N GLY A 217 -31.77 2.39 14.62
CA GLY A 217 -30.49 1.79 15.00
C GLY A 217 -30.05 0.65 14.07
N VAL A 218 -30.95 -0.31 13.82
CA VAL A 218 -30.69 -1.44 12.91
C VAL A 218 -30.34 -0.95 11.50
N PHE A 219 -31.07 0.03 10.96
CA PHE A 219 -30.75 0.60 9.65
C PHE A 219 -29.39 1.31 9.62
N VAL A 220 -29.10 2.14 10.63
CA VAL A 220 -27.82 2.86 10.71
C VAL A 220 -26.64 1.90 10.78
N PHE A 221 -26.74 0.87 11.62
CA PHE A 221 -25.68 -0.11 11.78
C PHE A 221 -25.51 -1.00 10.53
N ALA A 222 -26.61 -1.40 9.88
CA ALA A 222 -26.57 -2.15 8.63
C ALA A 222 -25.90 -1.36 7.49
N LEU A 223 -26.21 -0.07 7.36
CA LEU A 223 -25.59 0.81 6.37
C LEU A 223 -24.08 0.98 6.62
N LEU A 224 -23.68 1.09 7.89
CA LEU A 224 -22.27 1.19 8.27
C LEU A 224 -21.50 -0.09 7.90
N ILE A 225 -22.03 -1.27 8.23
CA ILE A 225 -21.39 -2.54 7.87
C ILE A 225 -21.29 -2.68 6.35
N GLY A 226 -22.33 -2.32 5.61
CA GLY A 226 -22.31 -2.33 4.14
C GLY A 226 -21.20 -1.46 3.56
N GLN A 227 -21.09 -0.22 4.02
CA GLN A 227 -20.06 0.70 3.55
C GLN A 227 -18.65 0.27 3.96
N MET A 228 -18.47 -0.25 5.18
CA MET A 228 -17.17 -0.79 5.62
C MET A 228 -16.74 -1.97 4.75
N ARG A 229 -17.66 -2.89 4.42
CA ARG A 229 -17.39 -3.99 3.50
C ARG A 229 -16.93 -3.48 2.14
N ASP A 230 -17.63 -2.52 1.54
CA ASP A 230 -17.28 -1.98 0.23
C ASP A 230 -15.89 -1.32 0.23
N ILE A 231 -15.56 -0.61 1.30
CA ILE A 231 -14.24 0.01 1.51
C ILE A 231 -13.15 -1.07 1.59
N ILE A 232 -13.35 -2.11 2.40
CA ILE A 232 -12.37 -3.20 2.57
C ILE A 232 -12.16 -3.94 1.25
N VAL A 233 -13.23 -4.27 0.53
CA VAL A 233 -13.16 -4.95 -0.77
C VAL A 233 -12.40 -4.10 -1.79
N THR A 234 -12.66 -2.79 -1.83
CA THR A 234 -11.96 -1.88 -2.74
C THR A 234 -10.48 -1.75 -2.39
N ALA A 235 -10.16 -1.60 -1.09
CA ALA A 235 -8.78 -1.46 -0.60
C ALA A 235 -7.93 -2.72 -0.84
N THR A 236 -8.53 -3.90 -0.71
CA THR A 236 -7.84 -5.19 -0.90
C THR A 236 -7.94 -5.73 -2.33
N ARG A 237 -8.54 -4.98 -3.26
CA ARG A 237 -8.80 -5.42 -4.64
C ARG A 237 -7.52 -5.85 -5.38
N PRO A 238 -6.42 -5.06 -5.42
CA PRO A 238 -5.21 -5.45 -6.15
C PRO A 238 -4.60 -6.75 -5.63
N GLN A 239 -4.56 -6.92 -4.30
CA GLN A 239 -4.03 -8.12 -3.66
C GLN A 239 -4.91 -9.35 -3.92
N THR A 240 -6.23 -9.15 -3.93
CA THR A 240 -7.19 -10.21 -4.23
C THR A 240 -7.10 -10.66 -5.68
N GLU A 241 -6.98 -9.71 -6.63
CA GLU A 241 -6.78 -10.01 -8.05
C GLU A 241 -5.47 -10.79 -8.28
N TYR A 242 -4.37 -10.38 -7.61
CA TYR A 242 -3.09 -11.09 -7.64
C TYR A 242 -3.21 -12.53 -7.10
N ARG A 243 -3.78 -12.70 -5.90
CA ARG A 243 -3.94 -14.03 -5.28
C ARG A 243 -4.78 -14.95 -6.16
N ARG A 244 -5.85 -14.42 -6.77
CA ARG A 244 -6.69 -15.15 -7.71
C ARG A 244 -5.88 -15.68 -8.90
N LEU A 245 -5.03 -14.84 -9.52
CA LEU A 245 -4.22 -15.28 -10.66
C LEU A 245 -3.18 -16.33 -10.27
N LEU A 246 -2.53 -16.17 -9.11
CA LEU A 246 -1.61 -17.17 -8.56
C LEU A 246 -2.33 -18.52 -8.37
N ASP A 247 -3.50 -18.51 -7.72
CA ASP A 247 -4.28 -19.71 -7.46
C ASP A 247 -4.73 -20.40 -8.75
N ASP A 248 -5.20 -19.63 -9.73
CA ASP A 248 -5.64 -20.15 -11.02
C ASP A 248 -4.46 -20.75 -11.82
N THR A 249 -3.28 -20.14 -11.73
CA THR A 249 -2.05 -20.68 -12.33
C THR A 249 -1.61 -21.97 -11.63
N LEU A 250 -1.65 -22.03 -10.29
CA LEU A 250 -1.33 -23.23 -9.52
C LEU A 250 -2.35 -24.35 -9.77
N LYS A 251 -3.64 -24.03 -9.93
CA LYS A 251 -4.67 -25.01 -10.34
C LYS A 251 -4.38 -25.56 -11.74
N TYR A 252 -4.01 -24.70 -12.68
CA TYR A 252 -3.62 -25.12 -14.03
C TYR A 252 -2.44 -26.11 -13.98
N MET A 253 -1.36 -25.77 -13.28
CA MET A 253 -0.19 -26.65 -13.17
C MET A 253 -0.49 -28.00 -12.50
N ARG A 254 -1.36 -28.00 -11.47
CA ARG A 254 -1.81 -29.24 -10.82
C ARG A 254 -2.64 -30.10 -11.76
N ARG A 255 -3.53 -29.51 -12.57
CA ARG A 255 -4.33 -30.23 -13.57
C ARG A 255 -3.46 -30.97 -14.59
N PHE A 256 -2.31 -30.41 -14.95
CA PHE A 256 -1.35 -31.03 -15.87
C PHE A 256 -0.26 -31.87 -15.17
N ASN A 257 -0.38 -32.12 -13.87
CA ASN A 257 0.58 -32.92 -13.08
C ASN A 257 2.04 -32.46 -13.23
N LEU A 258 2.27 -31.14 -13.28
CA LEU A 258 3.63 -30.61 -13.40
C LEU A 258 4.45 -30.89 -12.13
N PRO A 259 5.78 -31.08 -12.23
CA PRO A 259 6.65 -31.35 -11.08
C PRO A 259 6.54 -30.27 -10.00
N GLN A 260 6.55 -30.70 -8.72
CA GLN A 260 6.43 -29.77 -7.58
C GLN A 260 7.48 -28.66 -7.59
N LYS A 261 8.72 -28.99 -7.99
CA LYS A 261 9.81 -28.02 -8.14
C LYS A 261 9.47 -26.87 -9.10
N LEU A 262 8.72 -27.14 -10.18
CA LEU A 262 8.28 -26.10 -11.12
C LEU A 262 7.16 -25.25 -10.50
N GLN A 263 6.22 -25.88 -9.79
CA GLN A 263 5.14 -25.17 -9.12
C GLN A 263 5.66 -24.21 -8.04
N GLU A 264 6.62 -24.66 -7.23
CA GLU A 264 7.31 -23.84 -6.22
C GLU A 264 8.05 -22.66 -6.85
N ARG A 265 8.74 -22.90 -7.97
CA ARG A 265 9.43 -21.85 -8.73
C ARG A 265 8.45 -20.79 -9.26
N VAL A 266 7.33 -21.20 -9.86
CA VAL A 266 6.31 -20.27 -10.34
C VAL A 266 5.70 -19.48 -9.18
N LYS A 267 5.37 -20.15 -8.07
CA LYS A 267 4.88 -19.47 -6.86
C LYS A 267 5.88 -18.43 -6.34
N MET A 268 7.16 -18.77 -6.29
CA MET A 268 8.23 -17.86 -5.87
C MET A 268 8.34 -16.63 -6.78
N TRP A 269 8.21 -16.83 -8.11
CA TRP A 269 8.17 -15.72 -9.06
C TRP A 269 7.00 -14.77 -8.81
N PHE A 270 5.79 -15.30 -8.60
CA PHE A 270 4.61 -14.48 -8.29
C PHE A 270 4.83 -13.67 -7.01
N VAL A 271 5.27 -14.32 -5.92
CA VAL A 271 5.47 -13.67 -4.61
C VAL A 271 6.49 -12.54 -4.72
N PHE A 272 7.64 -12.80 -5.34
CA PHE A 272 8.67 -11.80 -5.49
C PHE A 272 8.23 -10.65 -6.41
N THR A 273 7.52 -10.96 -7.50
CA THR A 273 6.97 -9.94 -8.41
C THR A 273 6.00 -9.00 -7.68
N TRP A 274 5.14 -9.56 -6.83
CA TRP A 274 4.22 -8.77 -6.01
C TRP A 274 4.95 -7.87 -5.01
N GLU A 275 5.94 -8.39 -4.30
CA GLU A 275 6.73 -7.62 -3.32
C GLU A 275 7.50 -6.47 -3.96
N GLN A 276 7.99 -6.64 -5.19
CA GLN A 276 8.75 -5.60 -5.89
C GLN A 276 7.86 -4.58 -6.61
N GLN A 277 6.88 -5.04 -7.38
CA GLN A 277 6.15 -4.18 -8.32
C GLN A 277 4.78 -3.74 -7.78
N HIS A 278 4.18 -4.48 -6.84
CA HIS A 278 2.79 -4.29 -6.37
C HIS A 278 1.74 -4.26 -7.51
N THR A 279 2.14 -4.65 -8.71
CA THR A 279 1.34 -4.80 -9.92
C THR A 279 1.92 -5.95 -10.72
N LEU A 280 1.06 -6.67 -11.44
CA LEU A 280 1.51 -7.72 -12.36
C LEU A 280 1.72 -7.19 -13.77
N ASP A 281 1.10 -6.04 -14.11
CA ASP A 281 1.17 -5.46 -15.44
C ASP A 281 1.16 -3.94 -15.36
N GLU A 282 2.37 -3.37 -15.37
CA GLU A 282 2.59 -1.92 -15.44
C GLU A 282 2.09 -1.34 -16.78
N SER A 283 2.16 -2.13 -17.86
CA SER A 283 1.77 -1.67 -19.19
C SER A 283 0.28 -1.36 -19.27
N ARG A 284 -0.57 -2.15 -18.58
CA ARG A 284 -2.02 -1.89 -18.48
C ARG A 284 -2.33 -0.54 -17.86
N ILE A 285 -1.57 -0.14 -16.84
CA ILE A 285 -1.74 1.15 -16.16
C ILE A 285 -1.29 2.28 -17.08
N LEU A 286 -0.09 2.16 -17.67
CA LEU A 286 0.46 3.17 -18.57
C LEU A 286 -0.38 3.35 -19.85
N ASN A 287 -1.00 2.29 -20.35
CA ASN A 287 -1.88 2.35 -21.53
C ASN A 287 -3.23 3.03 -21.26
N SER A 288 -3.60 3.29 -20.00
CA SER A 288 -4.78 4.09 -19.66
C SER A 288 -4.53 5.60 -19.79
N LEU A 289 -3.26 6.01 -19.91
CA LEU A 289 -2.87 7.42 -20.01
C LEU A 289 -2.84 7.88 -21.48
N PRO A 290 -3.20 9.15 -21.75
CA PRO A 290 -2.93 9.79 -23.03
C PRO A 290 -1.43 9.72 -23.38
N PRO A 291 -1.05 9.65 -24.67
CA PRO A 291 0.31 9.38 -25.10
C PRO A 291 1.35 10.34 -24.52
N LYS A 292 1.04 11.64 -24.44
CA LYS A 292 1.94 12.64 -23.83
C LYS A 292 2.21 12.36 -22.35
N LEU A 293 1.17 12.11 -21.57
CA LEU A 293 1.29 11.81 -20.14
C LEU A 293 1.97 10.46 -19.89
N LYS A 294 1.69 9.46 -20.74
CA LYS A 294 2.40 8.17 -20.71
C LYS A 294 3.90 8.40 -20.89
N THR A 295 4.29 9.25 -21.85
CA THR A 295 5.68 9.60 -22.09
C THR A 295 6.32 10.29 -20.89
N ASP A 296 5.66 11.31 -20.35
CA ASP A 296 6.18 12.05 -19.20
C ASP A 296 6.37 11.16 -17.96
N VAL A 297 5.41 10.27 -17.67
CA VAL A 297 5.49 9.32 -16.55
C VAL A 297 6.64 8.33 -16.78
N ALA A 298 6.70 7.70 -17.96
CA ALA A 298 7.74 6.71 -18.26
C ALA A 298 9.14 7.33 -18.15
N ILE A 299 9.34 8.54 -18.67
CA ILE A 299 10.61 9.30 -18.54
C ILE A 299 10.95 9.46 -17.06
N ASN A 300 10.06 10.01 -16.25
CA ASN A 300 10.37 10.25 -14.83
C ASN A 300 10.66 8.96 -14.03
N VAL A 301 10.08 7.81 -14.41
CA VAL A 301 10.31 6.53 -13.72
C VAL A 301 11.60 5.84 -14.18
N HIS A 302 11.99 5.95 -15.44
CA HIS A 302 13.08 5.14 -16.02
C HIS A 302 14.32 5.92 -16.46
N ILE A 303 14.23 7.25 -16.64
CA ILE A 303 15.33 8.05 -17.18
C ILE A 303 16.60 7.96 -16.33
N GLN A 304 16.44 7.96 -14.99
CA GLN A 304 17.58 7.87 -14.08
C GLN A 304 18.35 6.55 -14.22
N THR A 305 17.64 5.44 -14.48
CA THR A 305 18.30 4.14 -14.73
C THR A 305 19.05 4.16 -16.06
N LEU A 306 18.46 4.73 -17.11
CA LEU A 306 19.10 4.83 -18.42
C LEU A 306 20.30 5.78 -18.44
N CYS A 307 20.27 6.91 -17.73
CA CYS A 307 21.41 7.83 -17.64
C CYS A 307 22.63 7.19 -16.94
N LYS A 308 22.41 6.26 -16.01
CA LYS A 308 23.50 5.50 -15.35
C LYS A 308 24.17 4.49 -16.29
N VAL A 309 23.55 4.16 -17.42
CA VAL A 309 24.07 3.15 -18.34
C VAL A 309 25.26 3.69 -19.12
N GLN A 310 26.43 3.07 -18.92
CA GLN A 310 27.67 3.46 -19.59
C GLN A 310 27.58 3.45 -21.13
N LEU A 311 26.75 2.56 -21.69
CA LEU A 311 26.52 2.47 -23.13
C LEU A 311 25.91 3.76 -23.69
N PHE A 312 24.95 4.36 -22.96
CA PHE A 312 24.15 5.50 -23.40
C PHE A 312 24.60 6.85 -22.84
N HIS A 313 25.64 6.88 -22.00
CA HIS A 313 26.15 8.09 -21.34
C HIS A 313 26.45 9.27 -22.29
N ASP A 314 26.92 8.98 -23.52
CA ASP A 314 27.31 10.01 -24.50
C ASP A 314 26.24 10.20 -25.60
N CYS A 315 25.04 9.65 -25.40
CA CYS A 315 23.93 9.82 -26.32
C CYS A 315 23.08 11.03 -25.92
N ASP A 316 22.45 11.66 -26.92
CA ASP A 316 21.51 12.75 -26.69
C ASP A 316 20.31 12.31 -25.84
N GLU A 317 19.83 13.22 -24.99
CA GLU A 317 18.71 12.96 -24.07
C GLU A 317 17.42 12.66 -24.84
N ALA A 318 17.25 13.23 -26.05
CA ALA A 318 16.13 12.94 -26.93
C ALA A 318 16.03 11.44 -27.29
N LEU A 319 17.16 10.79 -27.61
CA LEU A 319 17.20 9.35 -27.85
C LEU A 319 16.83 8.58 -26.58
N LEU A 320 17.33 8.99 -25.41
CA LEU A 320 17.02 8.31 -24.14
C LEU A 320 15.51 8.33 -23.87
N ARG A 321 14.84 9.46 -24.12
CA ARG A 321 13.39 9.61 -23.95
C ARG A 321 12.60 8.68 -24.86
N ASP A 322 13.02 8.52 -26.12
CA ASP A 322 12.39 7.59 -27.06
C ASP A 322 12.60 6.12 -26.65
N LEU A 323 13.78 5.79 -26.13
CA LEU A 323 14.11 4.44 -25.67
C LEU A 323 13.37 4.04 -24.39
N VAL A 324 13.17 4.99 -23.46
CA VAL A 324 12.43 4.76 -22.21
C VAL A 324 11.07 4.11 -22.46
N LEU A 325 10.34 4.56 -23.48
CA LEU A 325 8.99 4.07 -23.78
C LEU A 325 8.95 2.63 -24.30
N LYS A 326 10.09 2.14 -24.77
CA LYS A 326 10.24 0.79 -25.35
C LYS A 326 10.86 -0.20 -24.36
N LEU A 327 11.27 0.26 -23.17
CA LEU A 327 11.78 -0.61 -22.12
C LEU A 327 10.65 -1.46 -21.50
N ARG A 328 10.91 -2.76 -21.36
CA ARG A 328 10.01 -3.69 -20.67
C ARG A 328 10.67 -4.24 -19.41
N PRO A 329 10.10 -4.07 -18.21
CA PRO A 329 10.63 -4.67 -17.00
C PRO A 329 10.40 -6.18 -16.98
N ILE A 330 11.43 -6.96 -16.66
CA ILE A 330 11.37 -8.42 -16.48
C ILE A 330 12.11 -8.82 -15.21
N ILE A 331 11.53 -9.76 -14.47
CA ILE A 331 12.08 -10.31 -13.23
C ILE A 331 12.59 -11.73 -13.49
N TYR A 332 13.82 -12.00 -13.04
CA TYR A 332 14.44 -13.33 -13.04
C TYR A 332 14.69 -13.83 -11.62
N LEU A 333 14.49 -15.13 -11.41
CA LEU A 333 14.74 -15.80 -10.14
C LEU A 333 16.22 -16.17 -9.96
N PRO A 334 16.67 -16.44 -8.72
CA PRO A 334 18.00 -16.96 -8.46
C PRO A 334 18.30 -18.21 -9.28
N GLY A 335 19.41 -18.17 -9.99
CA GLY A 335 19.86 -19.28 -10.82
C GLY A 335 19.17 -19.39 -12.19
N ASP A 336 18.28 -18.48 -12.56
CA ASP A 336 17.69 -18.43 -13.90
C ASP A 336 18.76 -18.09 -14.94
N CYS A 337 18.77 -18.84 -16.03
CA CYS A 337 19.60 -18.52 -17.19
C CYS A 337 18.84 -17.53 -18.08
N ILE A 338 19.38 -16.31 -18.20
CA ILE A 338 18.76 -15.21 -18.94
C ILE A 338 18.99 -15.37 -20.44
N CYS A 339 20.20 -15.75 -20.83
CA CYS A 339 20.54 -16.12 -22.20
C CYS A 339 21.68 -17.14 -22.21
N ARG A 340 21.70 -18.04 -23.20
CA ARG A 340 22.79 -19.03 -23.36
C ARG A 340 23.69 -18.67 -24.52
N LYS A 341 24.97 -19.02 -24.38
CA LYS A 341 25.96 -18.91 -25.46
C LYS A 341 25.46 -19.62 -26.72
N GLY A 342 25.56 -18.94 -27.86
CA GLY A 342 25.13 -19.45 -29.15
C GLY A 342 23.65 -19.25 -29.49
N GLU A 343 22.78 -18.88 -28.54
CA GLU A 343 21.38 -18.55 -28.84
C GLU A 343 21.25 -17.28 -29.67
N VAL A 344 20.15 -17.12 -30.40
CA VAL A 344 19.91 -15.90 -31.18
C VAL A 344 19.54 -14.74 -30.25
N GLY A 345 20.36 -13.69 -30.21
CA GLY A 345 20.12 -12.50 -29.40
C GLY A 345 19.19 -11.52 -30.11
N LYS A 346 17.95 -11.40 -29.62
CA LYS A 346 16.94 -10.46 -30.15
C LYS A 346 16.77 -9.20 -29.31
N GLU A 347 17.36 -9.18 -28.12
CA GLU A 347 17.10 -8.18 -27.09
C GLU A 347 18.39 -7.91 -26.30
N MET A 348 18.51 -6.72 -25.70
CA MET A 348 19.55 -6.41 -24.71
C MET A 348 18.89 -6.19 -23.35
N TYR A 349 19.70 -6.34 -22.30
CA TYR A 349 19.25 -6.26 -20.92
C TYR A 349 20.04 -5.19 -20.17
N ILE A 350 19.33 -4.42 -19.36
CA ILE A 350 19.89 -3.41 -18.46
C ILE A 350 19.59 -3.85 -17.04
N VAL A 351 20.60 -3.96 -16.19
CA VAL A 351 20.42 -4.36 -14.79
C VAL A 351 19.88 -3.16 -14.00
N LYS A 352 18.63 -3.25 -13.53
CA LYS A 352 18.02 -2.23 -12.66
C LYS A 352 18.32 -2.52 -11.19
N VAL A 353 18.06 -3.75 -10.75
CA VAL A 353 18.29 -4.21 -9.37
C VAL A 353 18.78 -5.65 -9.40
N GLY A 354 19.73 -6.00 -8.56
CA GLY A 354 20.27 -7.34 -8.44
C GLY A 354 21.64 -7.51 -9.11
N GLN A 355 22.07 -8.76 -9.24
CA GLN A 355 23.37 -9.12 -9.82
C GLN A 355 23.20 -10.30 -10.77
N VAL A 356 23.82 -10.19 -11.93
CA VAL A 356 23.88 -11.26 -12.93
C VAL A 356 25.34 -11.66 -13.18
N GLN A 357 25.57 -12.93 -13.45
CA GLN A 357 26.89 -13.52 -13.66
C GLN A 357 27.02 -13.97 -15.10
N VAL A 358 28.10 -13.54 -15.75
CA VAL A 358 28.51 -14.02 -17.06
C VAL A 358 29.32 -15.29 -16.84
N MET A 359 28.81 -16.40 -17.35
CA MET A 359 29.40 -17.72 -17.23
C MET A 359 30.29 -18.03 -18.44
N GLY A 360 31.35 -18.79 -18.19
CA GLY A 360 32.31 -19.27 -19.19
C GLY A 360 32.90 -20.64 -18.83
N GLY A 361 33.94 -21.03 -19.55
CA GLY A 361 34.56 -22.36 -19.43
C GLY A 361 33.94 -23.41 -20.38
N LYS A 362 34.44 -24.65 -20.30
CA LYS A 362 34.00 -25.77 -21.17
C LYS A 362 32.55 -26.22 -20.91
N GLU A 363 31.99 -25.90 -19.73
CA GLU A 363 30.63 -26.30 -19.30
C GLU A 363 29.80 -25.14 -18.70
N ASP A 364 30.14 -23.87 -18.97
CA ASP A 364 29.49 -22.69 -18.35
C ASP A 364 29.52 -22.72 -16.79
N THR A 365 30.57 -23.30 -16.22
CA THR A 365 30.74 -23.48 -14.77
C THR A 365 31.53 -22.34 -14.11
N GLU A 366 32.32 -21.60 -14.88
CA GLU A 366 33.19 -20.55 -14.34
C GLU A 366 32.54 -19.17 -14.46
N VAL A 367 32.69 -18.34 -13.43
CA VAL A 367 32.16 -16.96 -13.43
C VAL A 367 33.23 -16.03 -14.00
N LEU A 368 33.00 -15.50 -15.20
CA LEU A 368 33.91 -14.57 -15.88
C LEU A 368 33.77 -13.13 -15.37
N ALA A 369 32.53 -12.72 -15.08
CA ALA A 369 32.22 -11.38 -14.60
C ALA A 369 30.89 -11.37 -13.84
N THR A 370 30.77 -10.46 -12.86
CA THR A 370 29.49 -10.16 -12.20
C THR A 370 29.08 -8.74 -12.56
N LEU A 371 27.89 -8.59 -13.13
CA LEU A 371 27.32 -7.31 -13.53
C LEU A 371 26.29 -6.85 -12.49
N SER A 372 26.44 -5.61 -12.04
CA SER A 372 25.59 -4.95 -11.06
C SER A 372 24.67 -3.91 -11.71
N GLU A 373 23.87 -3.20 -10.91
CA GLU A 373 23.01 -2.09 -11.36
C GLU A 373 23.75 -1.13 -12.32
N GLY A 374 23.05 -0.70 -13.38
CA GLY A 374 23.56 0.19 -14.42
C GLY A 374 24.38 -0.50 -15.51
N SER A 375 24.76 -1.77 -15.30
CA SER A 375 25.45 -2.57 -16.32
C SER A 375 24.49 -3.03 -17.41
N VAL A 376 25.04 -3.20 -18.61
CA VAL A 376 24.33 -3.70 -19.79
C VAL A 376 24.98 -4.98 -20.27
N PHE A 377 24.16 -5.91 -20.77
CA PHE A 377 24.64 -7.08 -21.47
C PHE A 377 23.72 -7.46 -22.65
N GLY A 378 24.28 -8.16 -23.62
CA GLY A 378 23.58 -8.58 -24.83
C GLY A 378 23.56 -7.51 -25.93
N GLU A 379 24.22 -6.38 -25.72
CA GLU A 379 24.42 -5.27 -26.67
C GLU A 379 25.18 -5.69 -27.92
N ILE A 380 26.12 -6.65 -27.78
CA ILE A 380 26.95 -7.14 -28.89
C ILE A 380 26.10 -7.77 -30.00
N SER A 381 25.13 -8.62 -29.64
CA SER A 381 24.25 -9.27 -30.62
C SER A 381 23.32 -8.29 -31.34
N LEU A 382 23.02 -7.15 -30.71
CA LEU A 382 22.19 -6.10 -31.31
C LEU A 382 22.98 -5.23 -32.30
N LEU A 383 24.21 -4.86 -31.93
CA LEU A 383 25.02 -3.85 -32.64
C LEU A 383 25.99 -4.46 -33.67
N ALA A 384 26.18 -5.78 -33.70
CA ALA A 384 27.05 -6.45 -34.66
C ALA A 384 26.51 -6.31 -36.11
N LEU A 385 27.22 -5.51 -36.92
CA LEU A 385 26.96 -5.28 -38.34
C LEU A 385 27.30 -6.47 -39.25
N SER A 386 28.09 -7.43 -38.78
CA SER A 386 28.71 -8.48 -39.61
C SER A 386 28.22 -9.91 -39.31
N GLY A 387 26.91 -10.11 -39.16
CA GLY A 387 26.29 -11.45 -39.20
C GLY A 387 26.32 -12.28 -37.90
N GLY A 388 26.84 -11.74 -36.79
CA GLY A 388 26.87 -12.41 -35.49
C GLY A 388 25.64 -12.13 -34.63
N ASN A 389 24.46 -12.64 -35.00
CA ASN A 389 23.24 -12.45 -34.19
C ASN A 389 23.14 -13.44 -33.00
N ARG A 390 24.26 -14.06 -32.60
CA ARG A 390 24.32 -15.06 -31.52
C ARG A 390 24.89 -14.48 -30.24
N ARG A 391 24.44 -14.99 -29.09
CA ARG A 391 24.95 -14.66 -27.76
C ARG A 391 26.39 -15.17 -27.61
N THR A 392 27.27 -14.33 -27.08
CA THR A 392 28.70 -14.64 -26.90
C THR A 392 28.98 -15.43 -25.64
N ALA A 393 28.15 -15.26 -24.61
CA ALA A 393 28.29 -15.91 -23.30
C ALA A 393 26.93 -16.29 -22.72
N THR A 394 26.96 -17.22 -21.78
CA THR A 394 25.80 -17.59 -20.97
C THR A 394 25.69 -16.63 -19.79
N VAL A 395 24.51 -16.08 -19.51
CA VAL A 395 24.31 -15.15 -18.39
C VAL A 395 23.26 -15.72 -17.46
N ARG A 396 23.59 -15.79 -16.17
CA ARG A 396 22.75 -16.36 -15.12
C ARG A 396 22.46 -15.32 -14.04
N SER A 397 21.25 -15.29 -13.52
CA SER A 397 20.92 -14.47 -12.36
C SER A 397 21.53 -15.07 -11.09
N ARG A 398 22.29 -14.29 -10.32
CA ARG A 398 22.88 -14.76 -9.04
C ARG A 398 21.81 -14.85 -7.95
N GLY A 399 20.93 -13.85 -7.89
CA GLY A 399 19.82 -13.74 -6.97
C GLY A 399 18.53 -13.39 -7.70
N PHE A 400 17.61 -12.72 -7.01
CA PHE A 400 16.49 -12.10 -7.69
C PHE A 400 16.99 -10.85 -8.44
N SER A 401 16.72 -10.77 -9.73
CA SER A 401 17.18 -9.66 -10.58
C SER A 401 16.01 -9.03 -11.32
N ASN A 402 15.93 -7.70 -11.28
CA ASN A 402 15.00 -6.91 -12.05
C ASN A 402 15.77 -6.24 -13.19
N LEU A 403 15.41 -6.59 -14.42
CA LEU A 403 16.08 -6.15 -15.64
C LEU A 403 15.11 -5.37 -16.52
N PHE A 404 15.62 -4.38 -17.24
CA PHE A 404 14.91 -3.81 -18.38
C PHE A 404 15.35 -4.49 -19.67
N VAL A 405 14.39 -4.80 -20.53
CA VAL A 405 14.61 -5.40 -21.84
C VAL A 405 14.32 -4.39 -22.92
N LEU A 406 15.26 -4.24 -23.85
CA LEU A 406 15.10 -3.46 -25.07
C LEU A 406 15.29 -4.35 -26.28
N SER A 407 14.30 -4.39 -27.18
CA SER A 407 14.37 -5.25 -28.36
C SER A 407 15.24 -4.64 -29.47
N LYS A 408 15.79 -5.49 -30.34
CA LYS A 408 16.55 -5.06 -31.51
C LYS A 408 15.76 -4.13 -32.42
N ASN A 409 14.50 -4.47 -32.63
CA ASN A 409 13.61 -3.73 -33.53
C ASN A 409 13.34 -2.33 -32.96
N ASP A 410 13.02 -2.27 -31.66
CA ASP A 410 12.75 -1.04 -30.94
C ASP A 410 13.95 -0.09 -30.94
N LEU A 411 15.14 -0.64 -30.71
CA LEU A 411 16.41 0.10 -30.73
C LEU A 411 16.73 0.60 -32.15
N ASN A 412 16.59 -0.26 -33.17
CA ASN A 412 16.88 0.12 -34.55
C ASN A 412 15.93 1.21 -35.04
N GLU A 413 14.64 1.10 -34.74
CA GLU A 413 13.64 2.11 -35.08
C GLU A 413 13.95 3.46 -34.42
N ALA A 414 14.37 3.47 -33.15
CA ALA A 414 14.73 4.71 -32.46
C ALA A 414 16.03 5.32 -33.03
N ILE A 415 17.07 4.51 -33.22
CA ILE A 415 18.39 4.99 -33.66
C ILE A 415 18.38 5.58 -35.07
N VAL A 416 17.46 5.18 -35.96
CA VAL A 416 17.35 5.74 -37.32
C VAL A 416 17.20 7.27 -37.30
N HIS A 417 16.56 7.82 -36.27
CA HIS A 417 16.38 9.26 -36.11
C HIS A 417 17.60 9.98 -35.52
N TYR A 418 18.59 9.25 -34.97
CA TYR A 418 19.76 9.80 -34.29
C TYR A 418 21.07 9.17 -34.82
N PRO A 419 21.53 9.58 -36.03
CA PRO A 419 22.68 8.98 -36.69
C PRO A 419 24.00 9.14 -35.91
N GLU A 420 24.19 10.26 -35.20
CA GLU A 420 25.37 10.48 -34.36
C GLU A 420 25.44 9.48 -33.20
N ALA A 421 24.32 9.24 -32.53
CA ALA A 421 24.22 8.24 -31.48
C ALA A 421 24.48 6.82 -32.01
N GLN A 422 24.06 6.52 -33.24
CA GLN A 422 24.37 5.24 -33.90
C GLN A 422 25.88 5.01 -34.00
N GLU A 423 26.65 6.03 -34.40
CA GLU A 423 28.11 5.92 -34.50
C GLU A 423 28.76 5.72 -33.14
N ILE A 424 28.31 6.47 -32.13
CA ILE A 424 28.81 6.37 -30.75
C ILE A 424 28.57 4.96 -30.21
N LEU A 425 27.36 4.43 -30.39
CA LEU A 425 26.99 3.08 -29.95
C LEU A 425 27.80 2.00 -30.70
N LYS A 426 28.00 2.15 -32.02
CA LYS A 426 28.85 1.24 -32.80
C LYS A 426 30.31 1.26 -32.33
N LYS A 427 30.87 2.44 -32.06
CA LYS A 427 32.24 2.60 -31.53
C LYS A 427 32.39 1.94 -30.15
N LYS A 428 31.44 2.19 -29.24
CA LYS A 428 31.40 1.55 -27.91
C LYS A 428 31.27 0.04 -27.99
N ALA A 429 30.37 -0.48 -28.84
CA ALA A 429 30.20 -1.92 -29.04
C ALA A 429 31.48 -2.60 -29.55
N ASN A 430 32.15 -1.99 -30.55
CA ASN A 430 33.41 -2.51 -31.08
C ASN A 430 34.52 -2.52 -30.02
N LYS A 431 34.58 -1.50 -29.14
CA LYS A 431 35.52 -1.46 -28.02
C LYS A 431 35.28 -2.62 -27.06
N ILE A 432 34.02 -2.82 -26.64
CA ILE A 432 33.63 -3.92 -25.74
C ILE A 432 33.92 -5.28 -26.37
N MET A 433 33.64 -5.47 -27.67
CA MET A 433 33.96 -6.71 -28.38
C MET A 433 35.46 -7.03 -28.38
N ARG A 434 36.32 -6.02 -28.58
CA ARG A 434 37.78 -6.20 -28.55
C ARG A 434 38.29 -6.54 -27.16
N GLU A 435 37.78 -5.85 -26.13
CA GLU A 435 38.14 -6.13 -24.73
C GLU A 435 37.72 -7.54 -24.32
N ASN A 436 36.52 -7.99 -24.71
CA ASN A 436 36.05 -9.34 -24.44
C ASN A 436 36.86 -10.40 -25.19
N ALA A 437 37.19 -10.17 -26.47
CA ALA A 437 38.04 -11.07 -27.24
C ALA A 437 39.47 -11.17 -26.66
N ALA A 438 40.01 -10.07 -26.12
CA ALA A 438 41.30 -10.06 -25.44
C ALA A 438 41.24 -10.85 -24.11
N ARG A 439 40.17 -10.68 -23.32
CA ARG A 439 39.95 -11.45 -22.09
C ARG A 439 39.78 -12.95 -22.36
N GLU A 440 39.08 -13.32 -23.43
CA GLU A 440 38.96 -14.73 -23.83
C GLU A 440 40.32 -15.33 -24.25
N LYS A 441 41.18 -14.57 -24.93
CA LYS A 441 42.53 -15.03 -25.28
C LYS A 441 43.39 -15.23 -24.02
N LEU A 442 43.36 -14.27 -23.10
CA LEU A 442 44.07 -14.36 -21.82
C LEU A 442 43.61 -15.55 -20.98
N SER A 443 42.30 -15.81 -20.91
CA SER A 443 41.75 -17.00 -20.25
C SER A 443 42.22 -18.30 -20.92
N LYS A 444 42.20 -18.38 -22.26
CA LYS A 444 42.73 -19.55 -22.99
C LYS A 444 44.23 -19.74 -22.80
N GLU A 445 45.00 -18.67 -22.71
CA GLU A 445 46.44 -18.73 -22.43
C GLU A 445 46.71 -19.18 -21.00
N GLN A 446 45.91 -18.75 -20.03
CA GLN A 446 45.98 -19.23 -18.64
C GLN A 446 45.57 -20.70 -18.51
N ASP A 447 44.51 -21.13 -19.20
CA ASP A 447 44.10 -22.54 -19.25
C ASP A 447 45.17 -23.40 -19.93
N MET A 448 45.78 -22.89 -21.00
CA MET A 448 46.86 -23.59 -21.70
C MET A 448 48.11 -23.66 -20.83
N ALA A 449 48.50 -22.59 -20.13
CA ALA A 449 49.60 -22.57 -19.17
C ALA A 449 49.34 -23.52 -18.00
N ALA A 450 48.13 -23.55 -17.43
CA ALA A 450 47.75 -24.50 -16.38
C ALA A 450 47.80 -25.95 -16.87
N SER A 451 47.35 -26.23 -18.10
CA SER A 451 47.44 -27.57 -18.70
C SER A 451 48.88 -28.00 -19.00
N ILE A 452 49.76 -27.07 -19.39
CA ILE A 452 51.19 -27.32 -19.60
C ILE A 452 51.89 -27.62 -18.26
N ILE A 453 51.52 -26.92 -17.18
CA ILE A 453 52.04 -27.20 -15.83
C ILE A 453 51.62 -28.59 -15.34
N ILE A 454 50.40 -29.05 -15.64
CA ILE A 454 49.94 -30.40 -15.27
C ILE A 454 50.60 -31.49 -16.14
N ASN A 455 50.91 -31.20 -17.41
CA ASN A 455 51.59 -32.15 -18.31
C ASN A 455 53.11 -32.18 -18.15
N ASN A 456 53.70 -31.18 -17.49
CA ASN A 456 55.11 -31.22 -17.14
C ASN A 456 55.29 -32.06 -15.87
N LYS A 457 55.24 -33.39 -16.00
CA LYS A 457 55.87 -34.30 -15.04
C LYS A 457 57.39 -34.16 -15.14
N GLY A 458 57.89 -33.00 -14.70
CA GLY A 458 59.23 -32.88 -14.16
C GLY A 458 59.24 -33.61 -12.82
N VAL A 459 60.23 -34.47 -12.64
CA VAL A 459 60.56 -35.29 -11.46
C VAL A 459 60.03 -34.68 -10.16
N ALA A 460 59.16 -35.42 -9.46
CA ALA A 460 58.72 -35.05 -8.12
C ALA A 460 59.95 -34.88 -7.21
N PRO A 461 60.10 -33.78 -6.46
CA PRO A 461 61.12 -33.74 -5.42
C PRO A 461 60.81 -34.85 -4.42
N GLU A 462 61.81 -35.68 -4.10
CA GLU A 462 61.69 -36.69 -3.05
C GLU A 462 61.18 -36.02 -1.77
N THR A 463 60.07 -36.55 -1.23
CA THR A 463 59.54 -36.15 0.06
C THR A 463 60.65 -36.16 1.12
N PRO A 464 60.84 -35.08 1.90
CA PRO A 464 61.89 -35.05 2.90
C PRO A 464 61.69 -36.20 3.91
N ARG A 465 62.79 -36.89 4.22
CA ARG A 465 62.84 -38.15 4.99
C ARG A 465 62.04 -38.14 6.31
N LEU A 466 61.81 -36.97 6.89
CA LEU A 466 61.02 -36.77 8.12
C LEU A 466 59.56 -37.25 8.00
N VAL A 467 58.90 -37.10 6.85
CA VAL A 467 57.49 -37.51 6.69
C VAL A 467 57.36 -39.03 6.59
N HIS A 468 58.34 -39.70 5.97
CA HIS A 468 58.41 -41.15 5.93
C HIS A 468 58.66 -41.74 7.33
N THR A 469 59.45 -41.05 8.17
CA THR A 469 59.66 -41.46 9.57
C THR A 469 58.39 -41.30 10.41
N VAL A 470 57.61 -40.23 10.22
CA VAL A 470 56.35 -40.02 10.96
C VAL A 470 55.28 -41.05 10.57
N ILE A 471 55.18 -41.41 9.29
CA ILE A 471 54.26 -42.48 8.83
C ILE A 471 54.69 -43.86 9.38
N GLN A 472 55.99 -44.13 9.44
CA GLN A 472 56.54 -45.39 9.94
C GLN A 472 56.44 -45.52 11.47
N VAL A 473 56.43 -44.39 12.20
CA VAL A 473 56.16 -44.34 13.66
C VAL A 473 54.66 -44.42 13.96
N MET A 474 53.80 -43.84 13.12
CA MET A 474 52.34 -43.95 13.28
C MET A 474 51.78 -45.35 12.95
N GLY A 475 52.43 -46.11 12.06
CA GLY A 475 52.02 -47.47 11.69
C GLY A 475 52.17 -48.53 12.80
N HIS A 476 52.81 -48.20 13.93
CA HIS A 476 53.07 -49.14 15.03
C HIS A 476 52.29 -48.84 16.34
N LEU A 477 51.37 -47.87 16.35
CA LEU A 477 50.52 -47.56 17.51
C LEU A 477 49.14 -48.25 17.47
N ASP A 478 49.01 -49.32 16.69
CA ASP A 478 47.76 -50.09 16.52
C ASP A 478 47.52 -51.16 17.60
N PHE A 479 48.24 -51.10 18.74
CA PHE A 479 48.09 -52.04 19.86
C PHE A 479 47.40 -51.45 21.10
N SER A 480 47.12 -50.14 21.14
CA SER A 480 46.48 -49.49 22.31
C SER A 480 45.06 -48.94 22.05
N ALA A 481 44.53 -49.09 20.83
CA ALA A 481 43.17 -48.67 20.47
C ALA A 481 42.17 -49.85 20.30
N ARG A 482 42.63 -51.10 20.44
CA ARG A 482 41.79 -52.31 20.32
C ARG A 482 41.19 -52.80 21.65
N THR A 483 41.50 -52.15 22.78
CA THR A 483 40.92 -52.46 24.10
C THR A 483 39.63 -51.69 24.41
N LEU A 484 39.12 -50.88 23.48
CA LEU A 484 37.91 -50.05 23.67
C LEU A 484 36.76 -50.37 22.69
N ALA A 485 36.86 -51.40 21.86
CA ALA A 485 35.83 -51.70 20.85
C ALA A 485 35.29 -53.14 20.84
N GLN A 486 35.65 -54.02 21.78
CA GLN A 486 35.10 -55.38 21.84
C GLN A 486 35.14 -55.96 23.26
N SER A 487 34.25 -55.47 24.14
CA SER A 487 33.72 -56.27 25.25
C SER A 487 32.24 -55.95 25.48
N ASN A 488 31.42 -56.62 24.67
CA ASN A 488 30.17 -57.29 25.06
C ASN A 488 29.03 -56.49 25.71
N ASN A 489 28.00 -56.23 24.90
CA ASN A 489 26.60 -56.60 25.21
C ASN A 489 26.58 -58.04 25.80
N VAL A 490 25.82 -58.45 26.83
CA VAL A 490 24.47 -58.10 27.31
C VAL A 490 24.19 -58.83 28.65
N SER A 491 23.20 -58.30 29.40
CA SER A 491 22.23 -58.95 30.33
C SER A 491 22.37 -58.81 31.86
N SER A 492 21.33 -58.17 32.44
CA SER A 492 20.53 -58.53 33.65
C SER A 492 21.23 -58.57 35.02
N ALA A 493 20.67 -58.08 36.13
CA ALA A 493 19.38 -57.49 36.50
C ALA A 493 19.51 -56.86 37.91
N GLU A 494 18.51 -56.04 38.31
CA GLU A 494 17.97 -55.89 39.69
C GLU A 494 18.88 -55.29 40.80
N THR A 495 18.49 -54.38 41.71
CA THR A 495 17.26 -53.64 42.04
C THR A 495 17.65 -52.54 43.08
N HIS A 496 16.74 -51.57 43.28
CA HIS A 496 16.41 -50.90 44.55
C HIS A 496 16.98 -49.51 44.94
N ILE A 497 16.00 -48.56 44.97
CA ILE A 497 15.62 -47.61 46.06
C ILE A 497 15.98 -46.12 45.86
N ASN A 498 14.89 -45.32 45.74
CA ASN A 498 14.54 -43.97 46.27
C ASN A 498 15.65 -42.90 46.40
N SER A 499 15.44 -41.60 46.27
CA SER A 499 14.32 -40.64 46.13
C SER A 499 15.05 -39.27 45.90
N ASN A 500 14.56 -38.19 45.29
CA ASN A 500 13.36 -37.40 45.54
C ASN A 500 13.29 -36.29 44.46
N GLN A 501 12.08 -36.10 43.91
CA GLN A 501 11.35 -34.85 43.63
C GLN A 501 12.14 -33.55 43.38
N THR A 502 11.83 -32.76 42.34
CA THR A 502 10.57 -32.01 42.26
C THR A 502 10.26 -31.57 40.81
N GLN A 503 9.03 -31.86 40.35
CA GLN A 503 8.35 -31.18 39.26
C GLN A 503 7.19 -30.36 39.85
N LYS A 504 6.96 -29.18 39.27
CA LYS A 504 5.68 -28.47 39.31
C LYS A 504 5.33 -28.08 37.88
N GLU A 505 4.12 -28.50 37.47
CA GLU A 505 3.11 -27.80 36.64
C GLU A 505 3.58 -27.13 35.33
N GLU A 506 2.93 -27.25 34.17
CA GLU A 506 1.50 -27.25 33.87
C GLU A 506 1.27 -27.61 32.39
N ASN A 507 0.05 -28.04 32.06
CA ASN A 507 -0.44 -28.37 30.71
C ASN A 507 -0.59 -27.14 29.81
N GLU A 508 -0.37 -27.28 28.49
CA GLU A 508 -1.07 -26.44 27.50
C GLU A 508 -1.22 -27.13 26.12
N ASP A 509 -2.37 -26.82 25.51
CA ASP A 509 -3.05 -27.36 24.32
C ASP A 509 -2.34 -27.00 22.98
N PRO A 510 -2.55 -27.72 21.85
CA PRO A 510 -1.89 -27.42 20.59
C PRO A 510 -2.82 -26.67 19.62
N ASP A 511 -2.72 -25.35 19.52
CA ASP A 511 -3.18 -24.61 18.33
C ASP A 511 -2.49 -23.24 18.17
N GLU A 512 -2.36 -22.79 16.92
CA GLU A 512 -1.70 -21.56 16.43
C GLU A 512 -0.15 -21.52 16.38
N LYS A 513 0.42 -22.07 15.30
CA LYS A 513 1.71 -21.60 14.76
C LYS A 513 1.51 -20.56 13.64
N LYS A 514 1.46 -19.29 14.02
CA LYS A 514 1.82 -18.16 13.14
C LYS A 514 3.33 -18.18 12.92
N PHE A 515 3.78 -18.44 11.70
CA PHE A 515 5.17 -18.25 11.32
C PHE A 515 5.43 -16.77 10.99
N GLU A 516 5.98 -16.03 11.95
CA GLU A 516 6.64 -14.75 11.69
C GLU A 516 8.07 -15.00 11.20
N CYS A 517 8.34 -14.72 9.91
CA CYS A 517 9.70 -14.58 9.41
C CYS A 517 10.24 -13.19 9.75
N ARG A 518 11.00 -13.08 10.85
CA ARG A 518 11.88 -11.92 11.09
C ARG A 518 13.13 -12.06 10.23
N VAL A 519 13.23 -11.29 9.15
CA VAL A 519 14.50 -11.02 8.47
C VAL A 519 15.04 -9.71 9.02
N THR A 520 16.09 -9.81 9.83
CA THR A 520 16.88 -8.69 10.36
C THR A 520 17.72 -8.07 9.24
N VAL A 521 17.41 -6.83 8.88
CA VAL A 521 18.25 -6.01 7.99
C VAL A 521 19.26 -5.25 8.87
N HIS A 522 20.53 -5.65 8.82
CA HIS A 522 21.62 -4.82 9.32
C HIS A 522 21.84 -3.65 8.34
N ARG A 523 21.57 -2.44 8.81
CA ARG A 523 21.91 -1.19 8.12
C ARG A 523 23.20 -0.67 8.76
N GLU A 524 24.32 -0.78 8.05
CA GLU A 524 25.55 -0.08 8.42
C GLU A 524 25.38 1.42 8.18
N MET A 525 25.60 2.22 9.23
CA MET A 525 25.78 3.66 9.13
C MET A 525 27.27 3.93 8.88
N SER A 526 27.60 4.58 7.77
CA SER A 526 28.87 5.28 7.60
C SER A 526 28.72 6.72 8.07
N GLN A 527 29.78 7.20 8.73
CA GLN A 527 29.95 8.49 9.40
C GLN A 527 29.87 9.70 8.48
#